data_AF-A0A168FTH4-F1
#
_entry.id   AF-A0A168FTH4-F1
#
_cell.length_a   1.000
_cell.length_b   1.000
_cell.length_c   1.000
_cell.angle_alpha   90.00
_cell.angle_beta   90.00
_cell.angle_gamma   90.00
#
_symmetry.space_group_name_H-M   'P 1'
#
loop_
_entity.id
_entity.type
_entity.pdbx_description
1 polymer ?
#
loop_
_entity_poly.entity_id
_entity_poly.type
_entity_poly.pdbx_seq_one_letter_code
_entity_poly.pdbx_strand_id
1 'polypeptide(L)'
;MGASQRSRLKARLRTMSSADLVDRARDRADTFRYAGHSTVAGRLRGAIVGTSAVRPQLGLAEANAIDGYVAVDELGNLERRFGLTRDTDGRITLRATAFPIATITRLADAGTALAALDLAGSLDVRERVAGLDALTDALEKLRG
;
A
#
# COMPACT_ATOMS: atom_id res chain seq x y z
N MET A 1 19.18 -9.12 3.22
CA MET A 1 18.60 -10.23 4.01
C MET A 1 19.36 -11.50 3.69
N GLY A 2 19.70 -12.30 4.71
CA GLY A 2 20.37 -13.59 4.51
C GLY A 2 19.42 -14.72 4.11
N ALA A 3 19.95 -15.81 3.55
CA ALA A 3 19.18 -16.96 3.08
C ALA A 3 18.33 -17.61 4.20
N SER A 4 18.87 -17.71 5.42
CA SER A 4 18.18 -18.26 6.59
C SER A 4 16.98 -17.40 7.02
N GLN A 5 17.12 -16.07 7.00
CA GLN A 5 16.02 -15.15 7.29
C GLN A 5 14.91 -15.27 6.25
N ARG A 6 15.27 -15.35 4.96
CA ARG A 6 14.30 -15.53 3.87
C ARG A 6 13.55 -16.87 3.98
N SER A 7 14.25 -17.95 4.31
CA SER A 7 13.63 -19.27 4.50
C SER A 7 12.61 -19.25 5.65
N ARG A 8 12.98 -18.69 6.80
CA ARG A 8 12.05 -18.55 7.95
C ARG A 8 10.84 -17.68 7.63
N LEU A 9 11.04 -16.57 6.91
CA LEU A 9 9.94 -15.73 6.46
C LEU A 9 8.98 -16.50 5.55
N LYS A 10 9.51 -17.22 4.55
CA LYS A 10 8.68 -18.02 3.63
C LYS A 10 7.91 -19.12 4.38
N ALA A 11 8.57 -19.83 5.29
CA ALA A 11 7.92 -20.85 6.12
C ALA A 11 6.77 -20.25 6.95
N ARG A 12 6.99 -19.08 7.55
CA ARG A 12 5.99 -18.39 8.36
C ARG A 12 4.82 -17.85 7.53
N LEU A 13 5.08 -17.34 6.32
CA LEU A 13 4.02 -16.88 5.41
C LEU A 13 3.11 -18.04 4.98
N ARG A 14 3.67 -19.22 4.72
CA ARG A 14 2.89 -20.41 4.30
C ARG A 14 1.80 -20.82 5.31
N THR A 15 1.99 -20.53 6.60
CA THR A 15 1.05 -20.90 7.65
C THR A 15 0.10 -19.78 8.04
N MET A 16 0.25 -18.57 7.50
CA MET A 16 -0.61 -17.42 7.83
C MET A 16 -1.87 -17.41 6.98
N SER A 17 -2.96 -16.88 7.56
CA SER A 17 -4.11 -16.39 6.79
C SER A 17 -3.84 -14.99 6.22
N SER A 18 -4.64 -14.56 5.25
CA SER A 18 -4.61 -13.18 4.75
C SER A 18 -4.93 -12.17 5.85
N ALA A 19 -5.90 -12.47 6.73
CA ALA A 19 -6.23 -11.64 7.89
C ALA A 19 -5.04 -11.51 8.88
N ASP A 20 -4.35 -12.61 9.19
CA ASP A 20 -3.16 -12.58 10.07
C ASP A 20 -2.03 -11.74 9.48
N LEU A 21 -1.86 -11.81 8.16
CA LEU A 21 -0.84 -11.05 7.46
C LEU A 21 -1.17 -9.55 7.49
N VAL A 22 -2.43 -9.18 7.26
CA VAL A 22 -2.91 -7.80 7.35
C VAL A 22 -2.71 -7.25 8.76
N ASP A 23 -3.09 -8.01 9.79
CA ASP A 23 -2.96 -7.58 11.18
C ASP A 23 -1.49 -7.35 11.57
N ARG A 24 -0.60 -8.29 11.22
CA ARG A 24 0.85 -8.12 11.44
C ARG A 24 1.49 -6.99 10.65
N ALA A 25 0.90 -6.61 9.53
CA ALA A 25 1.37 -5.53 8.68
C ALA A 25 0.61 -4.21 8.94
N ARG A 26 -0.29 -4.15 9.94
CA ARG A 26 -1.11 -2.96 10.22
C ARG A 26 -0.24 -1.73 10.48
N ASP A 27 0.79 -1.88 11.30
CA ASP A 27 1.66 -0.77 11.75
C ASP A 27 2.85 -0.53 10.80
N ARG A 28 2.76 -0.99 9.54
CA ARG A 28 3.82 -0.80 8.54
C ARG A 28 3.98 0.67 8.10
N ALA A 29 2.92 1.46 8.24
CA ALA A 29 2.87 2.85 7.83
C ALA A 29 1.72 3.60 8.53
N ASP A 30 1.97 4.86 8.86
CA ASP A 30 0.93 5.78 9.28
C ASP A 30 0.16 6.28 8.06
N THR A 31 -1.17 6.17 8.11
CA THR A 31 -2.03 6.49 6.96
C THR A 31 -2.69 7.84 7.15
N PHE A 32 -2.60 8.67 6.11
CA PHE A 32 -2.99 10.06 6.15
C PHE A 32 -3.80 10.44 4.91
N ARG A 33 -4.98 11.03 5.11
CA ARG A 33 -5.87 11.46 4.01
C ARG A 33 -5.88 12.98 3.84
N TYR A 34 -5.91 13.40 2.57
CA TYR A 34 -5.84 14.80 2.16
C TYR A 34 -6.83 15.11 1.03
N ALA A 35 -7.28 16.36 1.00
CA ALA A 35 -8.08 16.90 -0.08
C ALA A 35 -7.29 16.83 -1.41
N GLY A 36 -7.97 16.49 -2.50
CA GLY A 36 -7.32 16.21 -3.78
C GLY A 36 -7.83 17.04 -4.96
N HIS A 37 -7.08 18.08 -5.33
CA HIS A 37 -7.24 18.78 -6.61
C HIS A 37 -6.49 18.06 -7.76
N SER A 38 -7.10 18.01 -8.94
CA SER A 38 -6.58 17.30 -10.13
C SER A 38 -5.20 17.79 -10.59
N THR A 39 -4.88 19.06 -10.35
CA THR A 39 -3.60 19.69 -10.73
C THR A 39 -2.44 19.25 -9.84
N VAL A 40 -2.68 19.07 -8.53
CA VAL A 40 -1.69 18.54 -7.58
C VAL A 40 -1.46 17.04 -7.81
N ALA A 41 -2.51 16.34 -8.22
CA ALA A 41 -2.53 14.90 -8.37
C ALA A 41 -1.42 14.35 -9.29
N GLY A 42 -1.23 14.96 -10.48
CA GLY A 42 -0.22 14.50 -11.43
C GLY A 42 1.21 14.63 -10.91
N ARG A 43 1.54 15.74 -10.26
CA ARG A 43 2.88 15.99 -9.71
C ARG A 43 3.16 15.16 -8.47
N LEU A 44 2.15 14.95 -7.62
CA LEU A 44 2.27 14.13 -6.43
C LEU A 44 2.58 12.67 -6.77
N ARG A 45 2.01 12.12 -7.85
CA ARG A 45 2.32 10.75 -8.33
C ARG A 45 3.81 10.54 -8.62
N GLY A 46 4.52 11.56 -9.09
CA GLY A 46 5.97 11.47 -9.32
C GLY A 46 6.82 11.56 -8.05
N ALA A 47 6.22 11.84 -6.89
CA ALA A 47 6.91 12.05 -5.63
C ALA A 47 6.60 10.96 -4.58
N ILE A 48 5.80 9.95 -4.93
CA ILE A 48 5.38 8.86 -4.05
C ILE A 48 5.55 7.52 -4.74
N VAL A 49 5.57 6.44 -3.96
CA VAL A 49 5.45 5.08 -4.51
C VAL A 49 3.97 4.71 -4.57
N GLY A 50 3.38 4.81 -5.76
CA GLY A 50 1.94 4.58 -5.96
C GLY A 50 1.56 3.10 -5.93
N THR A 51 0.44 2.78 -5.28
CA THR A 51 -0.14 1.42 -5.25
C THR A 51 -1.48 1.32 -6.00
N SER A 52 -2.05 2.44 -6.43
CA SER A 52 -3.36 2.48 -7.10
C SER A 52 -3.37 1.87 -8.51
N ALA A 53 -2.22 1.83 -9.19
CA ALA A 53 -2.13 1.38 -10.59
C ALA A 53 -2.46 -0.12 -10.78
N VAL A 54 -2.31 -0.93 -9.74
CA VAL A 54 -2.57 -2.38 -9.82
C VAL A 54 -4.01 -2.76 -9.46
N ARG A 55 -4.88 -1.79 -9.16
CA ARG A 55 -6.32 -2.02 -8.84
C ARG A 55 -7.05 -2.87 -9.90
N PRO A 56 -6.89 -2.62 -11.22
CA PRO A 56 -7.52 -3.46 -12.24
C PRO A 56 -7.08 -4.93 -12.19
N GLN A 57 -5.83 -5.19 -11.82
CA GLN A 57 -5.30 -6.56 -11.65
C GLN A 57 -5.93 -7.27 -10.44
N LEU A 58 -6.57 -6.52 -9.55
CA LEU A 58 -7.28 -6.99 -8.36
C LEU A 58 -8.81 -6.98 -8.56
N GLY A 59 -9.29 -6.84 -9.81
CA GLY A 59 -10.73 -6.84 -10.11
C GLY A 59 -11.46 -5.57 -9.70
N LEU A 60 -10.75 -4.49 -9.40
CA LEU A 60 -11.32 -3.20 -9.04
C LEU A 60 -11.26 -2.23 -10.22
N ALA A 61 -12.25 -1.34 -10.31
CA ALA A 61 -12.18 -0.23 -11.27
C ALA A 61 -10.97 0.67 -10.98
N GLU A 62 -10.48 1.31 -12.05
CA GLU A 62 -9.51 2.40 -11.90
C GLU A 62 -10.10 3.48 -10.99
N ALA A 63 -9.29 3.94 -10.04
CA ALA A 63 -9.66 5.02 -9.15
C ALA A 63 -8.90 6.28 -9.53
N ASN A 64 -9.62 7.40 -9.59
CA ASN A 64 -9.01 8.73 -9.67
C ASN A 64 -8.37 9.19 -8.35
N ALA A 65 -8.48 8.37 -7.29
CA ALA A 65 -7.80 8.57 -6.03
C ALA A 65 -6.29 8.35 -6.17
N ILE A 66 -5.52 9.02 -5.31
CA ILE A 66 -4.09 8.79 -5.20
C ILE A 66 -3.86 8.01 -3.91
N ASP A 67 -3.22 6.85 -4.01
CA ASP A 67 -2.75 6.09 -2.86
C ASP A 67 -1.29 5.71 -3.09
N GLY A 68 -0.44 6.01 -2.11
CA GLY A 68 0.95 5.66 -2.19
C GLY A 68 1.76 5.96 -0.93
N TYR A 69 2.99 5.48 -0.96
CA TYR A 69 3.92 5.57 0.16
C TYR A 69 4.88 6.76 0.01
N VAL A 70 5.25 7.30 1.16
CA VAL A 70 6.30 8.30 1.32
C VAL A 70 7.16 7.94 2.53
N ALA A 71 8.43 8.30 2.50
CA ALA A 71 9.27 8.23 3.69
C ALA A 71 8.74 9.19 4.77
N VAL A 72 8.79 8.77 6.03
CA VAL A 72 8.22 9.53 7.15
C VAL A 72 8.82 10.93 7.30
N ASP A 73 10.10 11.08 6.99
CA ASP A 73 10.84 12.35 7.02
C ASP A 73 10.50 13.28 5.84
N GLU A 74 10.01 12.73 4.72
CA GLU A 74 9.59 13.50 3.54
C GLU A 74 8.12 13.92 3.57
N LEU A 75 7.31 13.38 4.47
CA LEU A 75 5.87 13.68 4.53
C LEU A 75 5.62 15.18 4.67
N GLY A 76 6.26 15.83 5.65
CA GLY A 76 6.07 17.27 5.90
C GLY A 76 6.57 18.15 4.75
N ASN A 77 7.58 17.67 4.00
CA ASN A 77 8.05 18.35 2.80
C ASN A 77 7.00 18.29 1.69
N LEU A 78 6.41 17.12 1.44
CA LEU A 78 5.31 16.97 0.48
C LEU A 78 4.10 17.83 0.85
N GLU A 79 3.70 17.82 2.13
CA GLU A 79 2.57 18.63 2.60
C GLU A 79 2.76 20.11 2.28
N ARG A 80 3.93 20.68 2.60
CA ARG A 80 4.24 22.08 2.30
C ARG A 80 4.36 22.35 0.81
N ARG A 81 5.09 21.50 0.09
CA ARG A 81 5.37 21.67 -1.35
C ARG A 81 4.10 21.63 -2.20
N PHE A 82 3.15 20.78 -1.83
CA PHE A 82 1.91 20.56 -2.58
C PHE A 82 0.67 21.20 -1.94
N GLY A 83 0.83 21.91 -0.81
CA GLY A 83 -0.28 22.55 -0.10
C GLY A 83 -1.34 21.55 0.38
N LEU A 84 -0.91 20.36 0.82
CA LEU A 84 -1.84 19.30 1.18
C LEU A 84 -2.57 19.66 2.48
N THR A 85 -3.90 19.61 2.43
CA THR A 85 -4.76 19.84 3.59
C THR A 85 -5.38 18.53 4.03
N ARG A 86 -5.28 18.24 5.33
CA ARG A 86 -5.84 17.03 5.94
C ARG A 86 -7.35 16.99 5.73
N ASP A 87 -7.84 15.84 5.28
CA ASP A 87 -9.25 15.62 5.01
C ASP A 87 -9.54 14.13 5.16
N THR A 88 -10.38 13.77 6.12
CA THR A 88 -10.75 12.37 6.39
C THR A 88 -11.52 11.73 5.26
N ASP A 89 -12.16 12.53 4.39
CA ASP A 89 -12.88 12.07 3.20
C ASP A 89 -12.09 12.38 1.91
N GLY A 90 -10.85 12.84 2.08
CA GLY A 90 -9.95 13.23 1.02
C GLY A 90 -9.59 12.08 0.07
N ARG A 91 -9.37 12.42 -1.20
CA ARG A 91 -9.07 11.46 -2.27
C ARG A 91 -7.58 11.11 -2.41
N ILE A 92 -6.73 11.71 -1.58
CA ILE A 92 -5.30 11.43 -1.55
C ILE A 92 -5.00 10.72 -0.23
N THR A 93 -4.45 9.52 -0.33
CA THR A 93 -3.93 8.73 0.80
C THR A 93 -2.42 8.68 0.69
N LEU A 94 -1.73 9.22 1.70
CA LEU A 94 -0.29 9.04 1.87
C LEU A 94 -0.02 8.09 3.04
N ARG A 95 0.82 7.10 2.79
CA ARG A 95 1.26 6.10 3.78
C ARG A 95 2.70 6.42 4.15
N ALA A 96 2.89 7.08 5.28
CA ALA A 96 4.19 7.46 5.78
C ALA A 96 4.85 6.25 6.46
N THR A 97 6.06 5.90 6.06
CA THR A 97 6.76 4.74 6.60
C THR A 97 8.21 5.04 6.94
N ALA A 98 8.70 4.41 8.00
CA ALA A 98 10.11 4.41 8.36
C ALA A 98 10.92 3.34 7.57
N PHE A 99 10.25 2.47 6.82
CA PHE A 99 10.93 1.52 5.96
C PHE A 99 11.62 2.24 4.79
N PRO A 100 12.81 1.78 4.34
CA PRO A 100 13.48 2.38 3.21
C PRO A 100 12.58 2.42 1.97
N ILE A 101 12.38 3.60 1.38
CA ILE A 101 11.44 3.80 0.26
C ILE A 101 11.78 2.94 -0.96
N ALA A 102 13.07 2.64 -1.17
CA ALA A 102 13.52 1.72 -2.23
C ALA A 102 13.05 0.27 -2.00
N THR A 103 12.82 -0.14 -0.75
CA THR A 103 12.22 -1.45 -0.44
C THR A 103 10.73 -1.44 -0.76
N ILE A 104 10.03 -0.36 -0.43
CA ILE A 104 8.62 -0.19 -0.77
C ILE A 104 8.42 -0.17 -2.29
N THR A 105 9.29 0.54 -3.01
CA THR A 105 9.31 0.56 -4.49
C THR A 105 9.43 -0.85 -5.06
N ARG A 106 10.43 -1.63 -4.61
CA ARG A 106 10.59 -3.02 -5.03
C ARG A 106 9.38 -3.91 -4.70
N LEU A 107 8.68 -3.65 -3.59
CA LEU A 107 7.48 -4.40 -3.24
C LEU A 107 6.28 -4.03 -4.14
N ALA A 108 6.14 -2.75 -4.49
CA ALA A 108 5.13 -2.28 -5.42
C ALA A 108 5.37 -2.83 -6.84
N ASP A 109 6.64 -2.87 -7.27
CA ASP A 109 7.02 -3.36 -8.60
C ASP A 109 6.96 -4.89 -8.73
N ALA A 110 7.17 -5.62 -7.62
CA ALA A 110 7.20 -7.08 -7.65
C ALA A 110 5.83 -7.73 -7.85
N GLY A 111 4.74 -6.99 -7.65
CA GLY A 111 3.39 -7.48 -7.89
C GLY A 111 2.33 -6.81 -7.00
N THR A 112 1.22 -7.51 -6.80
CA THR A 112 0.03 -6.91 -6.19
C THR A 112 -0.02 -6.96 -4.67
N ALA A 113 0.92 -7.66 -4.01
CA ALA A 113 0.85 -7.94 -2.57
C ALA A 113 0.82 -6.68 -1.69
N LEU A 114 1.59 -5.65 -2.03
CA LEU A 114 1.59 -4.38 -1.27
C LEU A 114 0.24 -3.65 -1.41
N ALA A 115 -0.27 -3.54 -2.64
CA ALA A 115 -1.57 -2.93 -2.88
C ALA A 115 -2.73 -3.74 -2.27
N ALA A 116 -2.63 -5.07 -2.27
CA ALA A 116 -3.61 -5.93 -1.64
C ALA A 116 -3.64 -5.74 -0.10
N LEU A 117 -2.47 -5.55 0.54
CA LEU A 117 -2.38 -5.15 1.95
C LEU A 117 -3.01 -3.78 2.23
N ASP A 118 -2.87 -2.84 1.30
CA ASP A 118 -3.45 -1.49 1.42
C ASP A 118 -4.98 -1.54 1.32
N LEU A 119 -5.49 -2.29 0.33
CA LEU A 119 -6.92 -2.47 0.08
C LEU A 119 -7.60 -3.28 1.17
N ALA A 120 -6.95 -4.31 1.72
CA ALA A 120 -7.47 -5.10 2.83
C ALA A 120 -7.67 -4.26 4.12
N GLY A 121 -6.99 -3.12 4.24
CA GLY A 121 -7.20 -2.14 5.31
C GLY A 121 -8.28 -1.10 5.00
N SER A 122 -8.93 -1.15 3.83
CA SER A 122 -9.91 -0.15 3.40
C SER A 122 -11.22 -0.25 4.18
N LEU A 123 -11.84 0.91 4.38
CA LEU A 123 -13.19 1.02 4.93
C LEU A 123 -14.24 0.57 3.90
N ASP A 124 -13.94 0.74 2.60
CA ASP A 124 -14.78 0.23 1.54
C ASP A 124 -14.76 -1.31 1.56
N VAL A 125 -15.95 -1.91 1.64
CA VAL A 125 -16.11 -3.36 1.75
C VAL A 125 -15.59 -4.08 0.50
N ARG A 126 -15.79 -3.51 -0.69
CA ARG A 126 -15.37 -4.12 -1.96
C ARG A 126 -13.86 -4.11 -2.10
N GLU A 127 -13.24 -2.97 -1.77
CA GLU A 127 -11.77 -2.87 -1.73
C GLU A 127 -11.18 -3.85 -0.72
N ARG A 128 -11.78 -3.92 0.48
CA ARG A 128 -11.33 -4.83 1.53
C ARG A 128 -11.40 -6.29 1.12
N VAL A 129 -12.51 -6.72 0.55
CA VAL A 129 -12.67 -8.10 0.05
C VAL A 129 -11.66 -8.39 -1.06
N ALA A 130 -11.54 -7.52 -2.07
CA ALA A 130 -10.57 -7.71 -3.15
C ALA A 130 -9.12 -7.81 -2.64
N GLY A 131 -8.76 -7.00 -1.63
CA GLY A 131 -7.45 -7.09 -0.99
C GLY A 131 -7.22 -8.41 -0.26
N LEU A 132 -8.20 -8.89 0.51
CA LEU A 132 -8.11 -10.15 1.25
C LEU A 132 -8.03 -11.37 0.31
N ASP A 133 -8.84 -11.38 -0.75
CA ASP A 133 -8.84 -12.45 -1.75
C ASP A 133 -7.48 -12.51 -2.45
N ALA A 134 -6.95 -11.37 -2.91
CA ALA A 134 -5.65 -11.30 -3.57
C ALA A 134 -4.48 -11.73 -2.67
N LEU A 135 -4.54 -11.41 -1.37
CA LEU A 135 -3.55 -11.91 -0.40
C LEU A 135 -3.68 -13.41 -0.16
N THR A 136 -4.91 -13.92 -0.15
CA THR A 136 -5.16 -15.36 -0.02
C THR A 136 -4.53 -16.11 -1.20
N ASP A 137 -4.81 -15.67 -2.43
CA ASP A 137 -4.20 -16.23 -3.65
C ASP A 137 -2.67 -16.16 -3.62
N ALA A 138 -2.11 -15.04 -3.17
CA ALA A 138 -0.65 -14.88 -3.06
C ALA A 138 -0.02 -15.84 -2.05
N LEU A 139 -0.70 -16.07 -0.91
CA LEU A 139 -0.26 -17.01 0.11
C LEU A 139 -0.39 -18.46 -0.37
N GLU A 140 -1.44 -18.80 -1.12
CA GLU A 140 -1.63 -20.13 -1.70
C GLU A 140 -0.55 -20.46 -2.74
N LYS A 141 -0.18 -19.50 -3.59
CA LYS A 141 0.96 -19.64 -4.52
C LYS A 141 2.29 -19.89 -3.81
N LEU A 142 2.44 -19.50 -2.54
CA LEU A 142 3.63 -19.83 -1.76
C LEU A 142 3.59 -21.25 -1.17
N ARG A 143 2.39 -21.81 -0.97
CA ARG A 143 2.17 -23.16 -0.40
C ARG A 143 2.35 -24.25 -1.46
N GLY A 144 1.93 -23.99 -2.70
CA GLY A 144 2.33 -24.75 -3.89
C GLY A 144 3.81 -24.60 -4.22
#